data_AF-A0A530C3Q0-F1
#
_entry.id   AF-A0A530C3Q0-F1
#
_cell.length_a   1.000
_cell.length_b   1.000
_cell.length_c   1.000
_cell.angle_alpha   90.00
_cell.angle_beta   90.00
_cell.angle_gamma   90.00
#
_symmetry.space_group_name_H-M   'P 1'
#
loop_
_entity.id
_entity.type
_entity.pdbx_description
1 polymer ?
#
loop_
_entity_poly.entity_id
_entity_poly.type
_entity_poly.pdbx_seq_one_letter_code
_entity_poly.pdbx_strand_id
1 'polypeptide(L)'
;QEVQAVGGNPAAARLAGINVDRIKILGFVLSGMCAALTGTLLAARLGSGTTNAADSYLLTAFAAVFLGSATLRDGEFHILGTFIGALIIVLGFNGLNIFGAPTFSQFVFQGAILIVAVGLASLGRSLAES
;
A
#
# COMPACT_ATOMS: atom_id res chain seq x y z
N GLN A 1 -0.37 5.08 -18.43
CA GLN A 1 -0.86 3.91 -19.19
C GLN A 1 0.24 2.90 -19.51
N GLU A 2 1.48 3.33 -19.81
CA GLU A 2 2.61 2.38 -20.00
C GLU A 2 2.91 1.49 -18.78
N VAL A 3 2.83 2.04 -17.56
CA VAL A 3 3.05 1.28 -16.31
C VAL A 3 2.00 0.18 -16.10
N GLN A 4 0.73 0.42 -16.45
CA GLN A 4 -0.34 -0.59 -16.38
C GLN A 4 -0.16 -1.67 -17.46
N ALA A 5 0.22 -1.28 -18.68
CA ALA A 5 0.48 -2.21 -19.77
C ALA A 5 1.66 -3.16 -19.45
N VAL A 6 2.71 -2.65 -18.80
CA VAL A 6 3.82 -3.45 -18.28
C VAL A 6 3.37 -4.40 -17.15
N GLY A 7 2.47 -3.96 -16.28
CA GLY A 7 1.97 -4.76 -15.15
C GLY A 7 1.01 -5.89 -15.55
N GLY A 8 0.20 -5.69 -16.60
CA GLY A 8 -0.76 -6.68 -17.09
C GLY A 8 -0.15 -7.73 -18.01
N ASN A 9 0.65 -7.33 -19.01
CA ASN A 9 1.34 -8.27 -19.90
C ASN A 9 2.68 -7.71 -20.41
N PRO A 10 3.81 -8.07 -19.79
CA PRO A 10 5.12 -7.53 -20.15
C PRO A 10 5.56 -7.93 -21.58
N ALA A 11 5.04 -9.04 -22.12
CA ALA A 11 5.31 -9.45 -23.50
C ALA A 11 4.63 -8.54 -24.53
N ALA A 12 3.38 -8.12 -24.27
CA ALA A 12 2.65 -7.19 -25.12
C ALA A 12 3.24 -5.77 -25.08
N ALA A 13 3.70 -5.33 -23.90
CA ALA A 13 4.38 -4.04 -23.76
C ALA A 13 5.68 -3.97 -24.56
N ARG A 14 6.44 -5.08 -24.62
CA ARG A 14 7.67 -5.16 -25.42
C ARG A 14 7.39 -5.18 -26.93
N LEU A 15 6.30 -5.81 -27.37
CA LEU A 15 5.80 -5.76 -28.75
C LEU A 15 5.32 -4.36 -29.15
N ALA A 16 4.85 -3.55 -28.20
CA ALA A 16 4.46 -2.15 -28.40
C ALA A 16 5.64 -1.16 -28.38
N GLY A 17 6.89 -1.63 -28.28
CA GLY A 17 8.09 -0.78 -28.26
C GLY A 17 8.42 -0.15 -26.91
N ILE A 18 7.70 -0.54 -25.84
CA ILE A 18 7.93 -0.02 -24.48
C ILE A 18 9.10 -0.79 -23.84
N ASN A 19 10.11 -0.06 -23.39
CA ASN A 19 11.25 -0.63 -22.65
C ASN A 19 10.84 -1.00 -21.22
N VAL A 20 10.27 -2.20 -21.08
CA VAL A 20 9.81 -2.79 -19.81
C VAL A 20 10.87 -2.72 -18.71
N ASP A 21 12.14 -3.01 -19.05
CA ASP A 21 13.25 -2.97 -18.09
C ASP A 21 13.49 -1.56 -17.52
N ARG A 22 13.40 -0.50 -18.33
CA ARG A 22 13.56 0.88 -17.83
C ARG A 22 12.44 1.26 -16.86
N ILE A 23 11.20 0.86 -17.15
CA ILE A 23 10.05 1.16 -16.29
C ILE A 23 10.17 0.42 -14.96
N LYS A 24 10.60 -0.85 -14.98
CA LYS A 24 10.87 -1.62 -13.76
C LYS A 24 12.00 -1.02 -12.93
N ILE A 25 13.11 -0.65 -13.56
CA ILE A 25 14.25 -0.02 -12.89
C ILE A 25 13.81 1.32 -12.28
N LEU A 26 13.09 2.17 -13.01
CA LEU A 26 12.56 3.43 -12.49
C LEU A 26 11.64 3.21 -11.27
N GLY A 27 10.75 2.22 -11.34
CA GLY A 27 9.86 1.88 -10.22
C GLY A 27 10.61 1.42 -8.97
N PHE A 28 11.66 0.62 -9.14
CA PHE A 28 12.49 0.16 -8.03
C PHE A 28 13.34 1.30 -7.44
N VAL A 29 13.90 2.17 -8.28
CA VAL A 29 14.66 3.37 -7.86
C VAL A 29 13.76 4.32 -7.06
N LEU A 30 12.56 4.63 -7.58
CA LEU A 30 11.58 5.47 -6.87
C LEU A 30 11.18 4.88 -5.51
N SER A 31 10.89 3.58 -5.48
CA SER A 31 10.54 2.88 -4.23
C SER A 31 11.70 2.90 -3.24
N GLY A 32 12.93 2.67 -3.71
CA GLY A 32 14.14 2.73 -2.90
C GLY A 32 14.41 4.14 -2.34
N MET A 33 14.20 5.19 -3.14
CA MET A 33 14.30 6.58 -2.68
C MET A 33 13.26 6.91 -1.60
N CYS A 34 12.01 6.50 -1.80
CA CYS A 34 10.94 6.69 -0.80
C CYS A 34 11.22 5.91 0.50
N ALA A 35 11.73 4.68 0.39
CA ALA A 35 12.11 3.87 1.54
C ALA A 35 13.29 4.50 2.30
N ALA A 36 14.31 5.01 1.59
CA ALA A 36 15.44 5.70 2.20
C ALA A 36 15.01 6.97 2.93
N LEU A 37 14.14 7.79 2.31
CA LEU A 37 13.57 9.00 2.94
C LEU A 37 12.73 8.67 4.19
N THR A 38 11.88 7.64 4.10
CA THR A 38 11.05 7.23 5.24
C THR A 38 11.90 6.66 6.37
N GLY A 39 12.92 5.86 6.03
CA GLY A 39 13.86 5.28 6.99
C GLY A 39 14.70 6.34 7.72
N THR A 40 15.19 7.36 7.01
CA THR A 40 15.93 8.46 7.64
C THR A 40 15.04 9.31 8.55
N LEU A 41 13.79 9.58 8.14
CA LEU A 41 12.80 10.27 8.97
C LEU A 41 12.47 9.47 10.24
N LEU A 42 12.27 8.16 10.12
CA LEU A 42 11.97 7.29 11.26
C LEU A 42 13.17 7.21 12.22
N ALA A 43 14.39 7.09 11.68
CA ALA A 43 15.62 7.12 12.46
C ALA A 43 15.80 8.44 13.22
N ALA A 44 15.52 9.58 12.58
CA ALA A 44 15.55 10.90 13.21
C ALA A 44 14.48 11.04 14.32
N ARG A 45 13.30 10.43 14.14
CA ARG A 45 12.18 10.54 15.08
C ARG A 45 12.40 9.72 16.36
N LEU A 46 12.99 8.53 16.26
CA LEU A 46 13.19 7.66 17.42
C LEU A 46 14.48 7.94 18.18
N GLY A 47 15.50 8.56 17.56
CA GLY A 47 16.80 8.83 18.20
C GLY A 47 17.58 7.58 18.65
N SER A 48 17.00 6.40 18.46
CA SER A 48 17.51 5.08 18.82
C SER A 48 17.01 4.09 17.76
N GLY A 49 17.92 3.27 17.23
CA GLY A 49 17.66 2.31 16.15
C GLY A 49 16.86 1.09 16.61
N THR A 50 15.65 1.30 17.16
CA THR A 50 14.77 0.17 17.48
C THR A 50 14.09 -0.29 16.18
N THR A 51 14.66 -1.33 15.55
CA THR A 51 14.20 -1.90 14.27
C THR A 51 12.72 -2.28 14.29
N ASN A 52 12.20 -2.69 15.45
CA ASN A 52 10.83 -3.16 15.63
C ASN A 52 9.75 -2.10 15.34
N ALA A 53 10.08 -0.80 15.36
CA ALA A 53 9.09 0.24 15.10
C ALA A 53 8.61 0.23 13.64
N ALA A 54 9.41 -0.31 12.71
CA ALA A 54 9.07 -0.37 11.29
C ALA A 54 8.18 -1.58 10.93
N ASP A 55 8.19 -2.66 11.72
CA ASP A 55 7.41 -3.88 11.44
C ASP A 55 5.91 -3.60 11.34
N SER A 56 5.40 -2.73 12.23
CA SER A 56 3.99 -2.34 12.24
C SER A 56 3.62 -1.40 11.09
N TYR A 57 4.57 -0.82 10.37
CA TYR A 57 4.26 0.00 9.19
C TYR A 57 3.99 -0.85 7.95
N LEU A 58 4.63 -2.03 7.86
CA LEU A 58 4.53 -2.88 6.67
C LEU A 58 3.08 -3.34 6.44
N LEU A 59 2.47 -3.94 7.45
CA LEU A 59 1.12 -4.50 7.33
C LEU A 59 0.05 -3.40 7.17
N THR A 60 0.27 -2.22 7.77
CA THR A 60 -0.58 -1.03 7.58
C THR A 60 -0.49 -0.49 6.15
N ALA A 61 0.72 -0.44 5.59
CA ALA A 61 0.93 0.00 4.22
C ALA A 61 0.25 -0.92 3.21
N PHE A 62 0.36 -2.25 3.39
CA PHE A 62 -0.38 -3.20 2.57
C PHE A 62 -1.89 -3.01 2.69
N ALA A 63 -2.41 -2.90 3.91
CA ALA A 63 -3.84 -2.69 4.13
C ALA A 63 -4.34 -1.41 3.45
N ALA A 64 -3.56 -0.33 3.49
CA ALA A 64 -3.94 0.97 2.92
C ALA A 64 -4.01 0.91 1.38
N VAL A 65 -3.04 0.24 0.75
CA VAL A 65 -2.99 0.06 -0.70
C VAL A 65 -4.14 -0.83 -1.17
N PHE A 66 -4.40 -1.95 -0.49
CA PHE A 66 -5.51 -2.84 -0.84
C PHE A 66 -6.86 -2.16 -0.63
N LEU A 67 -7.07 -1.49 0.50
CA LEU A 67 -8.28 -0.72 0.78
C LEU A 67 -8.50 0.36 -0.30
N GLY A 68 -7.44 1.08 -0.67
CA GLY A 68 -7.49 2.13 -1.69
C GLY A 68 -7.90 1.62 -3.07
N SER A 69 -7.50 0.39 -3.43
CA SER A 69 -7.85 -0.22 -4.71
C SER A 69 -9.35 -0.51 -4.89
N ALA A 70 -10.12 -0.60 -3.79
CA ALA A 70 -11.56 -0.87 -3.82
C ALA A 70 -12.44 0.41 -3.95
N THR A 71 -11.86 1.61 -3.79
CA THR A 71 -12.67 2.83 -3.54
C THR A 71 -13.14 3.59 -4.79
N LEU A 72 -12.39 3.57 -5.91
CA LEU A 72 -12.60 4.56 -6.98
C LEU A 72 -13.09 4.01 -8.33
N ARG A 73 -12.70 2.80 -8.77
CA ARG A 73 -13.28 2.10 -9.94
C ARG A 73 -12.67 0.70 -10.10
N ASP A 74 -13.45 -0.24 -10.63
CA ASP A 74 -13.06 -1.64 -10.85
C ASP A 74 -11.69 -1.81 -11.53
N GLY A 75 -10.83 -2.62 -10.89
CA GLY A 75 -9.71 -3.30 -11.52
C GLY A 75 -8.38 -2.54 -11.62
N GLU A 76 -8.34 -1.22 -11.40
CA GLU A 76 -7.13 -0.42 -11.65
C GLU A 76 -6.58 0.28 -10.39
N PHE A 77 -5.28 0.11 -10.16
CA PHE A 77 -4.55 0.81 -9.09
C PHE A 77 -4.43 2.31 -9.44
N HIS A 78 -5.14 3.14 -8.68
CA HIS A 78 -5.12 4.60 -8.82
C HIS A 78 -4.44 5.27 -7.63
N ILE A 79 -3.60 6.28 -7.91
CA ILE A 79 -2.89 7.07 -6.88
C ILE A 79 -3.88 7.70 -5.90
N LEU A 80 -5.00 8.24 -6.40
CA LEU A 80 -6.06 8.85 -5.58
C LEU A 80 -6.75 7.83 -4.65
N GLY A 81 -7.01 6.62 -5.14
CA GLY A 81 -7.60 5.54 -4.32
C GLY A 81 -6.67 5.14 -3.18
N THR A 82 -5.39 4.94 -3.47
CA THR A 82 -4.37 4.64 -2.44
C THR A 82 -4.24 5.75 -1.41
N PHE A 83 -4.32 7.02 -1.84
CA PHE A 83 -4.28 8.16 -0.91
C PHE A 83 -5.48 8.16 0.06
N ILE A 84 -6.69 7.90 -0.46
CA ILE A 84 -7.91 7.80 0.35
C ILE A 84 -7.83 6.59 1.29
N GLY A 85 -7.36 5.44 0.81
CA GLY A 85 -7.16 4.24 1.62
C GLY A 85 -6.16 4.46 2.76
N ALA A 86 -5.03 5.10 2.47
CA ALA A 86 -4.04 5.48 3.48
C ALA A 86 -4.63 6.45 4.52
N LEU A 87 -5.42 7.43 4.07
CA LEU A 87 -6.08 8.39 4.96
C LEU A 87 -7.06 7.69 5.91
N ILE A 88 -7.92 6.80 5.41
CA ILE A 88 -8.86 6.02 6.24
C ILE A 88 -8.12 5.22 7.30
N ILE A 89 -7.03 4.53 6.93
CA ILE A 89 -6.26 3.73 7.88
C ILE A 89 -5.58 4.61 8.94
N VAL A 90 -4.97 5.72 8.54
CA VAL A 90 -4.33 6.65 9.48
C VAL A 90 -5.36 7.23 10.45
N LEU A 91 -6.56 7.61 9.99
CA LEU A 91 -7.63 8.05 10.89
C LEU A 91 -8.11 6.92 11.81
N GLY A 92 -8.27 5.70 11.30
CA GLY A 92 -8.66 4.54 12.11
C GLY A 92 -7.67 4.27 13.25
N PHE A 93 -6.37 4.30 12.95
CA PHE A 93 -5.31 4.17 13.95
C PHE A 93 -5.31 5.32 14.96
N ASN A 94 -5.47 6.57 14.50
CA ASN A 94 -5.56 7.72 15.41
C ASN A 94 -6.79 7.63 16.33
N GLY A 95 -7.93 7.19 15.79
CA GLY A 95 -9.15 6.96 16.58
C GLY A 95 -8.94 5.89 17.66
N LEU A 96 -8.36 4.75 17.29
CA LEU A 96 -8.08 3.66 18.23
C LEU A 96 -7.07 4.08 19.32
N ASN A 97 -6.10 4.92 18.95
CA ASN A 97 -5.12 5.47 19.88
C ASN A 97 -5.77 6.43 20.90
N ILE A 98 -6.73 7.25 20.48
CA ILE A 98 -7.48 8.16 21.38
C ILE A 98 -8.39 7.37 22.35
N PHE A 99 -8.90 6.21 21.92
CA PHE A 99 -9.65 5.29 22.78
C PHE A 99 -8.80 4.63 23.90
N GLY A 100 -7.49 4.86 23.93
CA GLY A 100 -6.60 4.31 24.96
C GLY A 100 -6.41 2.79 24.87
N ALA A 101 -6.62 2.21 23.68
CA ALA A 101 -6.50 0.78 23.48
C ALA A 101 -5.04 0.31 23.68
N PRO A 102 -4.81 -0.85 24.34
CA PRO A 102 -3.47 -1.41 24.49
C PRO A 102 -2.81 -1.70 23.13
N THR A 103 -1.48 -1.68 23.05
CA THR A 103 -0.71 -1.96 21.82
C THR A 103 -1.08 -3.32 21.19
N PHE A 104 -1.47 -4.29 22.02
CA PHE A 104 -1.99 -5.58 21.56
C PHE A 104 -3.27 -5.43 20.69
N SER A 105 -4.19 -4.57 21.09
CA SER A 105 -5.41 -4.29 20.33
C SER A 105 -5.11 -3.57 19.01
N GLN A 106 -4.05 -2.78 18.95
CA GLN A 106 -3.59 -2.16 17.69
C GLN A 106 -3.12 -3.22 16.69
N PHE A 107 -2.32 -4.20 17.11
CA PHE A 107 -1.89 -5.31 16.23
C PHE A 107 -3.07 -6.15 15.73
N VAL A 108 -4.02 -6.48 16.61
CA VAL A 108 -5.22 -7.24 16.22
C VAL A 108 -6.07 -6.45 15.23
N PHE A 109 -6.28 -5.16 15.48
CA PHE A 109 -7.01 -4.27 14.58
C PHE A 109 -6.31 -4.14 13.21
N GLN A 110 -4.99 -4.07 13.21
CA GLN A 110 -4.19 -3.99 12.00
C GLN A 110 -4.30 -5.26 11.14
N GLY A 111 -4.23 -6.44 11.76
CA GLY A 111 -4.47 -7.70 11.07
C GLY A 111 -5.90 -7.80 10.54
N ALA A 112 -6.89 -7.42 11.35
CA ALA A 112 -8.30 -7.44 10.97
C ALA A 112 -8.57 -6.51 9.78
N ILE A 113 -8.05 -5.28 9.78
CA ILE A 113 -8.26 -4.33 8.69
C ILE A 113 -7.59 -4.78 7.40
N LEU A 114 -6.44 -5.46 7.46
CA LEU A 114 -5.80 -6.07 6.30
C LEU A 114 -6.70 -7.17 5.70
N ILE A 115 -7.22 -8.09 6.53
CA ILE A 115 -8.11 -9.17 6.07
C ILE A 115 -9.36 -8.57 5.41
N VAL A 116 -9.96 -7.56 6.04
CA VAL A 116 -11.12 -6.85 5.49
C VAL A 116 -10.77 -6.13 4.18
N ALA A 117 -9.64 -5.44 4.11
CA ALA A 117 -9.20 -4.74 2.91
C ALA A 117 -8.96 -5.70 1.74
N VAL A 118 -8.28 -6.83 1.99
CA VAL A 118 -8.05 -7.87 0.98
C VAL A 118 -9.35 -8.57 0.60
N GLY A 119 -10.23 -8.86 1.56
CA GLY A 119 -11.54 -9.46 1.31
C GLY A 119 -12.43 -8.57 0.45
N LEU A 120 -12.52 -7.28 0.76
CA LEU A 120 -13.24 -6.29 -0.03
C LEU A 120 -12.62 -6.14 -1.43
N ALA A 121 -11.30 -6.07 -1.53
CA ALA A 121 -10.61 -6.00 -2.81
C ALA A 121 -10.85 -7.26 -3.66
N SER A 122 -10.87 -8.45 -3.04
CA SER A 122 -11.13 -9.73 -3.71
C SER A 122 -12.58 -9.84 -4.16
N LEU A 123 -13.54 -9.39 -3.33
CA LEU A 123 -14.96 -9.40 -3.66
C LEU A 123 -15.30 -8.42 -4.77
N GLY A 124 -14.69 -7.22 -4.77
CA GLY A 124 -14.83 -6.25 -5.85
C GLY A 124 -14.40 -6.83 -7.19
N ARG A 125 -13.28 -7.56 -7.23
CA ARG A 125 -12.81 -8.24 -8.45
C ARG A 125 -13.78 -9.33 -8.92
N SER A 126 -14.39 -10.07 -8.00
CA SER A 126 -15.37 -11.12 -8.33
C SER A 126 -16.67 -10.56 -8.93
N LEU A 127 -17.07 -9.33 -8.60
CA LEU A 127 -18.27 -8.69 -9.14
C LEU A 127 -18.02 -8.05 -10.51
N ALA A 128 -16.78 -7.69 -10.82
CA ALA A 128 -16.40 -7.16 -12.13
C ALA A 128 -16.31 -8.23 -13.23
N GLU A 129 -16.21 -9.52 -12.84
CA GLU A 129 -16.17 -10.66 -13.77
C GLU A 129 -17.56 -11.23 -14.12
N SER A 130 -18.65 -10.71 -13.54
CA SER A 130 -20.05 -11.12 -13.81
C SER A 130 -20.83 -10.09 -14.63
#